data_AF-A0A1H5XST8-F1
#
_entry.id   AF-A0A1H5XST8-F1
#
_cell.length_a   1.000
_cell.length_b   1.000
_cell.length_c   1.000
_cell.angle_alpha   90.00
_cell.angle_beta   90.00
_cell.angle_gamma   90.00
#
_symmetry.space_group_name_H-M   'P 1'
#
loop_
_entity.id
_entity.type
_entity.pdbx_description
1 polymer ?
#
loop_
_entity_poly.entity_id
_entity_poly.type
_entity_poly.pdbx_seq_one_letter_code
_entity_poly.pdbx_strand_id
1 'polypeptide(L)'
;MDKLCHPLDSGNKTPMRLFFLFILLICIGLLSYAQYLQHVKGLLPCPLCVAQRLAYWSLALTAFIALLHNPKSFGRHLYSLLMVIFALMGAIIAARHAWLVRYPESFECGISPEEALLNSLPIADWWPGMFEANGDCANIDWTFLSLTIPDWSLSAFVALGILALYPLLTRK
;
A
#
# COMPACT_ATOMS: atom_id res chain seq x y z
N MET A 1 0.40 -10.33 55.42
CA MET A 1 -0.97 -10.03 54.95
C MET A 1 -0.86 -8.81 54.05
N ASP A 2 -0.89 -8.84 52.73
CA ASP A 2 -1.04 -9.90 51.77
C ASP A 2 -0.44 -9.44 50.44
N LYS A 3 -0.07 -10.45 49.66
CA LYS A 3 0.29 -10.42 48.26
C LYS A 3 -0.48 -9.35 47.48
N LEU A 4 0.23 -8.61 46.63
CA LEU A 4 -0.12 -8.49 45.21
C LEU A 4 1.14 -8.16 44.41
N CYS A 5 1.87 -9.25 44.16
CA CYS A 5 2.80 -9.41 43.05
C CYS A 5 2.03 -9.15 41.75
N HIS A 6 2.28 -8.03 41.09
CA HIS A 6 2.10 -7.95 39.64
C HIS A 6 3.39 -7.38 39.06
N PRO A 7 4.29 -8.23 38.53
CA PRO A 7 5.35 -7.72 37.68
C PRO A 7 4.64 -7.25 36.42
N LEU A 8 4.60 -5.94 36.18
CA LEU A 8 4.45 -5.46 34.81
C LEU A 8 5.77 -5.75 34.11
N ASP A 9 5.97 -7.04 33.81
CA ASP A 9 6.89 -7.51 32.79
C ASP A 9 6.34 -7.04 31.44
N SER A 10 6.54 -5.76 31.12
CA SER A 10 6.54 -5.34 29.73
C SER A 10 7.91 -5.70 29.17
N GLY A 11 8.09 -6.98 28.86
CA GLY A 11 9.26 -7.53 28.17
C GLY A 11 9.56 -6.70 26.93
N ASN A 12 10.48 -5.75 27.10
CA ASN A 12 10.87 -4.73 26.13
C ASN A 12 11.75 -5.35 25.04
N LYS A 13 11.12 -6.19 24.22
CA LYS A 13 11.64 -6.75 22.95
C LYS A 13 10.73 -6.41 21.77
N THR A 14 9.77 -5.50 21.97
CA THR A 14 8.59 -5.21 21.12
C THR A 14 8.63 -4.02 20.15
N PRO A 15 9.63 -3.11 20.09
CA PRO A 15 9.49 -1.89 19.28
C PRO A 15 9.39 -2.21 17.77
N MET A 16 10.14 -3.18 17.28
CA MET A 16 10.18 -3.51 15.85
C MET A 16 8.96 -4.31 15.37
N ARG A 17 8.42 -5.21 16.20
CA ARG A 17 7.18 -5.94 15.86
C ARG A 17 6.00 -4.99 15.79
N LEU A 18 5.89 -4.08 16.76
CA LEU A 18 4.84 -3.07 16.76
C LEU A 18 4.95 -2.15 15.54
N PHE A 19 6.17 -1.83 15.12
CA PHE A 19 6.42 -1.06 13.91
C PHE A 19 5.91 -1.76 12.64
N PHE A 20 6.26 -3.03 12.42
CA PHE A 20 5.75 -3.77 11.25
C PHE A 20 4.23 -3.97 11.32
N LEU A 21 3.67 -4.21 12.51
CA LEU A 21 2.23 -4.29 12.72
C LEU A 21 1.54 -2.96 12.39
N PHE A 22 2.12 -1.83 12.77
CA PHE A 22 1.59 -0.51 12.45
C PHE A 22 1.53 -0.28 10.93
N ILE A 23 2.59 -0.61 10.20
CA ILE A 23 2.59 -0.51 8.73
C ILE A 23 1.54 -1.45 8.12
N LEU A 24 1.45 -2.69 8.61
CA LEU A 24 0.45 -3.65 8.15
C LEU A 24 -0.97 -3.10 8.31
N LEU A 25 -1.28 -2.53 9.47
CA LEU A 25 -2.60 -1.94 9.74
C LEU A 25 -2.90 -0.75 8.82
N ILE A 26 -1.91 0.10 8.55
CA ILE A 26 -2.08 1.20 7.59
C ILE A 26 -2.40 0.66 6.19
N CYS A 27 -1.63 -0.31 5.69
CA CYS A 27 -1.86 -0.89 4.36
C CYS A 27 -3.24 -1.55 4.26
N ILE A 28 -3.63 -2.34 5.25
CA ILE A 28 -4.96 -2.98 5.29
C ILE A 28 -6.07 -1.93 5.38
N GLY A 29 -5.88 -0.87 6.17
CA GLY A 29 -6.84 0.23 6.27
C GLY A 29 -7.04 0.95 4.94
N LEU A 30 -5.95 1.26 4.22
CA LEU A 30 -6.00 1.88 2.90
C LEU A 30 -6.66 0.96 1.85
N LEU A 31 -6.34 -0.33 1.85
CA LEU A 31 -6.98 -1.32 0.98
C LEU A 31 -8.48 -1.44 1.27
N SER A 32 -8.86 -1.47 2.55
CA SER A 32 -10.26 -1.52 2.98
C SER A 32 -11.02 -0.26 2.57
N TYR A 33 -10.38 0.91 2.67
CA TYR A 33 -10.95 2.16 2.20
C TYR A 33 -11.13 2.18 0.67
N ALA A 34 -10.17 1.65 -0.08
CA ALA A 34 -10.29 1.51 -1.53
C ALA A 34 -11.47 0.59 -1.93
N GLN A 35 -11.68 -0.49 -1.17
CA GLN A 35 -12.83 -1.39 -1.37
C GLN A 35 -14.16 -0.73 -1.01
N TYR A 36 -14.18 0.10 0.03
CA TYR A 36 -15.34 0.92 0.39
C TYR A 36 -15.73 1.89 -0.74
N LEU A 37 -14.76 2.58 -1.35
CA LEU A 37 -15.03 3.46 -2.49
C LEU A 37 -15.61 2.68 -3.69
N GLN A 38 -15.10 1.48 -3.96
CA GLN A 38 -15.61 0.67 -5.06
C GLN A 38 -17.04 0.16 -4.78
N HIS A 39 -17.30 -0.43 -3.62
CA HIS A 39 -18.58 -1.09 -3.33
C HIS A 39 -19.69 -0.14 -2.89
N VAL A 40 -19.34 0.93 -2.16
CA VAL A 40 -20.33 1.85 -1.58
C VAL A 40 -20.51 3.10 -2.44
N LYS A 41 -19.43 3.61 -3.04
CA LYS A 41 -19.51 4.77 -3.93
C LYS A 41 -19.64 4.39 -5.41
N GLY A 42 -19.49 3.10 -5.74
CA GLY A 42 -19.70 2.59 -7.10
C GLY A 42 -18.62 3.00 -8.10
N LEU A 43 -17.43 3.39 -7.62
CA LEU A 43 -16.33 3.76 -8.51
C LEU A 43 -15.74 2.52 -9.19
N LEU A 44 -15.61 2.58 -10.51
CA LEU A 44 -14.93 1.55 -11.28
C LEU A 44 -13.42 1.60 -11.03
N PRO A 45 -12.76 0.46 -10.77
CA PRO A 45 -11.32 0.44 -10.56
C PRO A 45 -10.56 0.68 -11.88
N CYS A 46 -9.68 1.68 -11.86
CA CYS A 46 -8.77 1.96 -12.98
C CYS A 46 -7.54 1.04 -12.94
N PRO A 47 -6.87 0.75 -14.07
CA PRO A 47 -5.68 -0.13 -14.13
C PRO A 47 -4.54 0.35 -13.23
N LEU A 48 -4.25 1.66 -13.22
CA LEU A 48 -3.24 2.24 -12.32
C LEU A 48 -3.65 2.12 -10.84
N CYS A 49 -4.95 2.21 -10.54
CA CYS A 49 -5.50 2.04 -9.21
C CYS A 49 -5.30 0.59 -8.72
N VAL A 50 -5.53 -0.39 -9.60
CA VAL A 50 -5.27 -1.80 -9.30
C VAL A 50 -3.78 -2.05 -9.09
N ALA A 51 -2.92 -1.46 -9.92
CA ALA A 51 -1.47 -1.55 -9.74
C ALA A 51 -1.01 -0.99 -8.38
N GLN A 52 -1.61 0.12 -7.91
CA GLN A 52 -1.39 0.64 -6.56
C GLN A 52 -1.87 -0.33 -5.47
N ARG A 53 -3.03 -0.97 -5.65
CA ARG A 53 -3.52 -2.01 -4.71
C ARG A 53 -2.54 -3.18 -4.60
N LEU A 54 -1.97 -3.63 -5.70
CA LEU A 54 -0.93 -4.67 -5.71
C LEU A 54 0.34 -4.24 -4.96
N ALA A 55 0.73 -2.97 -5.08
CA ALA A 55 1.85 -2.42 -4.30
C ALA A 55 1.53 -2.39 -2.79
N TYR A 56 0.33 -1.99 -2.38
CA TYR A 56 -0.10 -2.06 -0.98
C TYR A 56 -0.17 -3.50 -0.45
N TRP A 57 -0.64 -4.45 -1.25
CA TRP A 57 -0.62 -5.88 -0.89
C TRP A 57 0.80 -6.40 -0.71
N SER A 58 1.73 -6.02 -1.59
CA SER A 58 3.15 -6.37 -1.48
C SER A 58 3.77 -5.81 -0.19
N LEU A 59 3.46 -4.56 0.16
CA LEU A 59 3.87 -3.93 1.42
C LEU A 59 3.28 -4.65 2.65
N ALA A 60 1.97 -4.92 2.62
CA ALA A 60 1.26 -5.60 3.69
C ALA A 60 1.82 -7.02 3.91
N LEU A 61 2.01 -7.79 2.83
CA LEU A 61 2.55 -9.14 2.92
C LEU A 61 3.99 -9.14 3.46
N THR A 62 4.82 -8.20 3.00
CA THR A 62 6.20 -8.05 3.49
C THR A 62 6.22 -7.70 4.99
N ALA A 63 5.36 -6.77 5.43
CA ALA A 63 5.21 -6.41 6.83
C ALA A 63 4.67 -7.58 7.68
N PHE A 64 3.72 -8.34 7.15
CA PHE A 64 3.16 -9.53 7.82
C PHE A 64 4.19 -10.64 7.99
N ILE A 65 4.97 -10.94 6.95
CA ILE A 65 6.06 -11.92 7.04
C ILE A 65 7.13 -11.43 8.01
N ALA A 66 7.49 -10.14 7.98
CA ALA A 66 8.44 -9.56 8.93
C ALA A 66 7.95 -9.67 10.39
N LEU A 67 6.64 -9.48 10.60
CA LEU A 67 5.99 -9.64 11.90
C LEU A 67 6.08 -11.08 12.42
N LEU A 68 5.81 -12.07 11.55
CA LEU A 68 5.88 -13.49 11.89
C LEU A 68 7.31 -13.98 12.14
N HIS A 69 8.25 -13.66 11.23
CA HIS A 69 9.64 -14.09 11.36
C HIS A 69 10.38 -13.42 12.52
N ASN A 70 9.97 -12.21 12.94
CA ASN A 70 10.66 -11.39 13.94
C ASN A 70 12.20 -11.39 13.76
N PRO A 71 12.67 -10.97 12.58
CA PRO A 71 14.08 -11.08 12.23
C PRO A 71 14.96 -10.19 13.12
N LYS A 72 16.07 -10.74 13.58
CA LYS A 72 17.13 -9.98 14.25
C LYS A 72 18.03 -9.30 13.21
N SER A 73 18.53 -8.11 13.54
CA SER A 73 19.57 -7.35 12.82
C SER A 73 19.46 -7.40 11.28
N PHE A 74 20.15 -8.32 10.60
CA PHE A 74 20.19 -8.39 9.13
C PHE A 74 18.82 -8.56 8.47
N GLY A 75 17.95 -9.42 9.00
CA GLY A 75 16.64 -9.64 8.38
C GLY A 75 15.75 -8.39 8.46
N ARG A 76 15.87 -7.57 9.52
CA ARG A 76 15.18 -6.27 9.62
C ARG A 76 15.53 -5.36 8.44
N HIS A 77 16.82 -5.29 8.10
CA HIS A 77 17.29 -4.47 6.98
C HIS A 77 16.76 -5.00 5.64
N LEU A 78 16.75 -6.32 5.45
CA LEU A 78 16.22 -6.94 4.23
C LEU A 78 14.72 -6.62 4.02
N TYR A 79 13.87 -6.89 5.02
CA TYR A 79 12.43 -6.60 4.90
C TYR A 79 12.17 -5.12 4.70
N SER A 80 12.88 -4.26 5.43
CA SER A 80 12.70 -2.82 5.31
C SER A 80 13.15 -2.30 3.93
N LEU A 81 14.22 -2.87 3.35
CA LEU A 81 14.65 -2.56 1.99
C LEU A 81 13.60 -2.99 0.96
N LEU A 82 13.03 -4.19 1.10
CA LEU A 82 11.93 -4.67 0.25
C LEU A 82 10.72 -3.71 0.34
N MET A 83 10.36 -3.28 1.56
CA MET A 83 9.27 -2.34 1.76
C MET A 83 9.55 -0.99 1.10
N VAL A 84 10.78 -0.47 1.17
CA VAL A 84 11.17 0.75 0.47
C VAL A 84 11.02 0.59 -1.04
N ILE A 85 11.47 -0.53 -1.61
CA ILE A 85 11.33 -0.81 -3.05
C ILE A 85 9.86 -0.82 -3.46
N PHE A 86 8.99 -1.54 -2.73
CA PHE A 86 7.55 -1.58 -3.05
C PHE A 86 6.88 -0.23 -2.87
N ALA A 87 7.25 0.55 -1.84
CA ALA A 87 6.74 1.89 -1.63
C ALA A 87 7.15 2.84 -2.76
N LEU A 88 8.40 2.74 -3.24
CA LEU A 88 8.89 3.54 -4.38
C LEU A 88 8.16 3.18 -5.67
N MET A 89 7.97 1.88 -5.95
CA MET A 89 7.19 1.43 -7.11
C MET A 89 5.75 1.98 -7.06
N GLY A 90 5.09 1.86 -5.90
CA GLY A 90 3.75 2.41 -5.68
C GLY A 90 3.69 3.93 -5.84
N ALA A 91 4.69 4.65 -5.34
CA ALA A 91 4.80 6.10 -5.49
C ALA A 91 4.98 6.52 -6.95
N ILE A 92 5.78 5.80 -7.74
CA ILE A 92 5.96 6.07 -9.18
C ILE A 92 4.62 5.88 -9.92
N ILE A 93 3.90 4.79 -9.65
CA ILE A 93 2.59 4.51 -10.24
C ILE A 93 1.57 5.60 -9.84
N ALA A 94 1.54 5.99 -8.57
CA ALA A 94 0.65 7.03 -8.07
C ALA A 94 0.98 8.41 -8.67
N ALA A 95 2.26 8.75 -8.82
CA ALA A 95 2.69 9.98 -9.48
C ALA A 95 2.29 10.00 -10.96
N ARG A 96 2.44 8.86 -11.66
CA ARG A 96 1.97 8.71 -13.05
C ARG A 96 0.45 8.89 -13.14
N HIS A 97 -0.31 8.32 -12.22
CA HIS A 97 -1.76 8.46 -12.18
C HIS A 97 -2.18 9.90 -11.91
N ALA A 98 -1.57 10.58 -10.93
CA ALA A 98 -1.80 12.00 -10.66
C ALA A 98 -1.44 12.89 -11.86
N TRP A 99 -0.42 12.52 -12.64
CA TRP A 99 -0.06 13.21 -13.88
C TRP A 99 -1.16 13.07 -14.94
N LEU A 100 -1.65 11.84 -15.19
CA LEU A 100 -2.71 11.59 -16.17
C LEU A 100 -4.01 12.32 -15.82
N VAL A 101 -4.34 12.39 -14.53
CA VAL A 101 -5.48 13.14 -14.02
C VAL A 101 -5.37 14.64 -14.30
N ARG A 102 -4.15 15.21 -14.31
CA ARG A 102 -3.91 16.63 -14.61
C ARG A 102 -3.80 16.91 -16.12
N TYR A 103 -3.36 15.93 -16.91
CA TYR A 103 -3.13 16.05 -18.35
C TYR A 103 -3.89 14.96 -19.13
N PRO A 104 -5.23 15.02 -19.16
CA PRO A 104 -6.06 13.98 -19.78
C PRO A 104 -5.86 13.86 -21.29
N GLU A 105 -5.37 14.90 -21.97
CA GLU A 105 -5.07 14.88 -23.42
C GLU A 105 -3.96 13.90 -23.81
N SER A 106 -3.18 13.42 -22.83
CA SER A 106 -2.15 12.39 -23.03
C SER A 106 -2.68 10.96 -22.93
N PHE A 107 -3.96 10.78 -22.63
CA PHE A 107 -4.60 9.48 -22.54
C PHE A 107 -5.13 9.05 -23.92
N GLU A 108 -4.62 7.95 -24.46
CA GLU A 108 -5.15 7.35 -25.68
C GLU A 108 -6.49 6.68 -25.36
N CYS A 109 -7.53 6.91 -26.17
CA CYS A 109 -8.82 6.25 -26.02
C CYS A 109 -8.68 4.77 -26.44
N GLY A 110 -8.59 3.85 -25.49
CA GLY A 110 -8.45 2.41 -25.72
C GLY A 110 -7.94 1.64 -24.50
N ILE A 111 -7.79 0.32 -24.63
CA ILE A 111 -7.15 -0.51 -23.59
C ILE A 111 -5.69 -0.09 -23.50
N SER A 112 -5.30 0.59 -22.43
CA SER A 112 -3.89 0.93 -22.23
C SER A 112 -3.03 -0.34 -22.02
N PRO A 113 -1.73 -0.30 -22.36
CA PRO A 113 -0.86 -1.46 -22.19
C PRO A 113 -0.84 -1.99 -20.75
N GLU A 114 -0.99 -1.11 -19.76
CA GLU A 114 -1.10 -1.49 -18.35
C GLU A 114 -2.37 -2.30 -18.03
N GLU A 115 -3.53 -1.99 -18.62
CA GLU A 115 -4.77 -2.75 -18.38
C GLU A 115 -4.71 -4.12 -19.06
N ALA A 116 -4.18 -4.19 -20.28
CA ALA A 116 -3.96 -5.46 -20.96
C ALA A 116 -3.01 -6.37 -20.17
N LEU A 117 -1.93 -5.80 -19.61
CA LEU A 117 -1.01 -6.56 -18.77
C LEU A 117 -1.66 -6.99 -17.45
N LEU A 118 -2.40 -6.11 -16.77
CA LEU A 118 -3.02 -6.44 -15.49
C LEU A 118 -4.16 -7.46 -15.63
N ASN A 119 -5.04 -7.29 -16.61
CA ASN A 119 -6.15 -8.20 -16.86
C ASN A 119 -5.71 -9.55 -17.44
N SER A 120 -4.49 -9.67 -17.98
CA SER A 120 -3.90 -10.95 -18.39
C SER A 120 -3.19 -11.70 -17.25
N LEU A 121 -3.03 -11.09 -16.07
CA LEU A 121 -2.49 -11.80 -14.91
C LEU A 121 -3.55 -12.76 -14.35
N PRO A 122 -3.17 -14.00 -13.97
CA PRO A 122 -4.11 -14.99 -13.44
C PRO A 122 -4.74 -14.58 -12.10
N ILE A 123 -4.20 -13.54 -11.45
CA ILE A 123 -4.72 -12.96 -10.21
C ILE A 123 -6.00 -12.16 -10.49
N ALA A 124 -6.12 -11.55 -11.67
CA ALA A 124 -7.33 -10.86 -12.10
C ALA A 124 -8.50 -11.84 -12.27
N ASP A 125 -8.26 -13.00 -12.88
CA ASP A 125 -9.26 -14.07 -13.04
C ASP A 125 -9.67 -14.68 -11.69
N TRP A 126 -8.73 -14.81 -10.75
CA TRP A 126 -9.00 -15.42 -9.45
C TRP A 126 -9.83 -14.52 -8.52
N TRP A 127 -9.61 -13.20 -8.55
CA TRP A 127 -10.38 -12.24 -7.75
C TRP A 127 -10.69 -10.96 -8.53
N PRO A 128 -11.63 -11.02 -9.48
CA PRO A 128 -11.95 -9.91 -10.39
C PRO A 128 -12.41 -8.66 -9.64
N GLY A 129 -13.25 -8.83 -8.60
CA GLY A 129 -13.72 -7.71 -7.78
C GLY A 129 -12.61 -6.87 -7.14
N MET A 130 -11.38 -7.38 -6.99
CA MET A 130 -10.26 -6.63 -6.43
C MET A 130 -9.21 -6.20 -7.48
N PHE A 131 -9.03 -7.00 -8.54
CA PHE A 131 -7.91 -6.88 -9.48
C PHE A 131 -8.29 -6.70 -10.96
N GLU A 132 -9.57 -6.76 -11.31
CA GLU A 132 -10.02 -6.44 -12.65
C GLU A 132 -10.06 -4.91 -12.85
N ALA A 133 -9.48 -4.43 -13.94
CA ALA A 133 -9.45 -3.02 -14.29
C ALA A 133 -10.50 -2.72 -15.36
N ASN A 134 -11.52 -1.94 -14.99
CA ASN A 134 -12.71 -1.67 -15.82
C ASN A 134 -13.07 -0.18 -15.90
N GLY A 135 -12.24 0.72 -15.37
CA GLY A 135 -12.50 2.17 -15.32
C GLY A 135 -11.42 3.02 -15.97
N ASP A 136 -11.79 4.21 -16.44
CA ASP A 136 -10.89 5.18 -17.06
C ASP A 136 -9.98 5.87 -16.02
N CYS A 137 -8.67 5.89 -16.27
CA CYS A 137 -7.70 6.55 -15.39
C CYS A 137 -7.84 8.08 -15.32
N ALA A 138 -8.45 8.69 -16.35
CA ALA A 138 -8.56 10.14 -16.51
C ALA A 138 -9.81 10.73 -15.84
N ASN A 139 -10.80 9.91 -15.45
CA ASN A 139 -12.00 10.39 -14.79
C ASN A 139 -11.78 10.53 -13.27
N ILE A 140 -12.06 11.72 -12.75
CA ILE A 140 -11.95 12.03 -11.32
C ILE A 140 -13.32 11.91 -10.68
N ASP A 141 -13.68 10.72 -10.21
CA ASP A 141 -14.98 10.48 -9.57
C ASP A 141 -14.99 10.83 -8.07
N TRP A 142 -13.82 11.13 -7.49
CA TRP A 142 -13.72 11.46 -6.06
C TRP A 142 -12.57 12.42 -5.76
N THR A 143 -12.89 13.52 -5.08
CA THR A 143 -11.93 14.46 -4.51
C THR A 143 -12.20 14.66 -3.03
N PHE A 144 -11.15 14.74 -2.23
CA PHE A 144 -11.24 15.04 -0.80
C PHE A 144 -10.16 16.02 -0.42
N LEU A 145 -10.58 17.13 0.20
CA LEU A 145 -9.71 18.24 0.56
C LEU A 145 -8.95 18.83 -0.65
N SER A 146 -9.59 18.86 -1.83
CA SER A 146 -9.01 19.26 -3.12
C SER A 146 -7.90 18.34 -3.67
N LEU A 147 -7.57 17.24 -2.97
CA LEU A 147 -6.68 16.19 -3.47
C LEU A 147 -7.50 15.06 -4.10
N THR A 148 -6.94 14.48 -5.15
CA THR A 148 -7.51 13.33 -5.86
C THR A 148 -7.11 12.02 -5.17
N ILE A 149 -7.79 10.91 -5.51
CA ILE A 149 -7.40 9.57 -5.04
C ILE A 149 -5.89 9.27 -5.26
N PRO A 150 -5.31 9.50 -6.46
CA PRO A 150 -3.90 9.21 -6.67
C PRO A 150 -2.96 10.11 -5.85
N ASP A 151 -3.34 11.35 -5.56
CA ASP A 151 -2.52 12.23 -4.71
C ASP A 151 -2.48 11.74 -3.26
N TRP A 152 -3.62 11.29 -2.73
CA TRP A 152 -3.68 10.65 -1.41
C TRP A 152 -2.84 9.37 -1.38
N SER A 153 -2.96 8.51 -2.39
CA SER A 153 -2.12 7.32 -2.52
C SER A 153 -0.63 7.65 -2.58
N LEU A 154 -0.24 8.67 -3.35
CA LEU A 154 1.15 9.11 -3.44
C LEU A 154 1.68 9.53 -2.07
N SER A 155 0.92 10.35 -1.34
CA SER A 155 1.30 10.79 0.01
C SER A 155 1.48 9.61 0.98
N ALA A 156 0.60 8.61 0.90
CA ALA A 156 0.67 7.41 1.71
C ALA A 156 1.89 6.54 1.37
N PHE A 157 2.18 6.31 0.09
CA PHE A 157 3.39 5.59 -0.32
C PHE A 157 4.67 6.30 0.10
N VAL A 158 4.74 7.62 -0.02
CA VAL A 158 5.89 8.41 0.45
C VAL A 158 6.04 8.29 1.96
N ALA A 159 4.96 8.44 2.73
CA ALA A 159 4.98 8.28 4.18
C ALA A 159 5.43 6.88 4.61
N LEU A 160 4.89 5.82 3.98
CA LEU A 160 5.28 4.44 4.24
C LEU A 160 6.73 4.16 3.85
N GLY A 161 7.22 4.74 2.75
CA GLY A 161 8.62 4.65 2.34
C GLY A 161 9.57 5.30 3.34
N ILE A 162 9.24 6.50 3.83
CA ILE A 162 10.01 7.20 4.87
C ILE A 162 10.01 6.39 6.17
N LEU A 163 8.87 5.87 6.57
CA LEU A 163 8.78 4.98 7.73
C LEU A 163 9.67 3.75 7.53
N ALA A 164 9.59 3.07 6.37
CA ALA A 164 10.40 1.89 6.08
C ALA A 164 11.91 2.18 6.04
N LEU A 165 12.34 3.42 5.79
CA LEU A 165 13.75 3.83 5.90
C LEU A 165 14.23 3.93 7.35
N TYR A 166 13.36 4.20 8.31
CA TYR A 166 13.74 4.38 9.72
C TYR A 166 14.53 3.17 10.29
N PRO A 167 14.06 1.92 10.14
CA PRO A 167 14.82 0.72 10.53
C PRO A 167 16.17 0.55 9.83
N LEU A 168 16.35 1.08 8.60
CA LEU A 168 17.63 1.01 7.89
C LEU A 168 18.64 1.97 8.49
N LEU A 169 18.20 3.17 8.86
CA LEU A 169 19.03 4.24 9.38
C LEU A 169 19.39 4.01 10.86
N THR A 170 18.50 3.38 11.63
CA THR A 170 18.76 3.03 13.02
C THR A 170 19.65 1.79 13.10
N ARG A 171 20.97 1.99 13.03
CA ARG A 171 21.99 0.99 13.42
C ARG A 171 22.01 0.79 14.94
N LYS A 172 21.02 0.07 15.47
CA LYS A 172 21.08 -0.54 16.81
C LYS A 172 20.74 -2.02 16.72
#